data_AF-A0A8C4KSQ6-F1
#
_entry.id   AF-A0A8C4KSQ6-F1
#
_cell.length_a   1.000
_cell.length_b   1.000
_cell.length_c   1.000
_cell.angle_alpha   90.00
_cell.angle_beta   90.00
_cell.angle_gamma   90.00
#
_symmetry.space_group_name_H-M   'P 1'
#
loop_
_entity.id
_entity.type
_entity.pdbx_description
1 polymer ?
#
loop_
_entity_poly.entity_id
_entity_poly.type
_entity_poly.pdbx_seq_one_letter_code
_entity_poly.pdbx_strand_id
1 'polypeptide(L)' 'MKLLCAVFAVLLLFSVATPGYGQPKNVCGGRCAPLCGKTEEWTFHPACGKMYCCVPPPKKGK' A
#
# COMPACT_ATOMS: atom_id res chain seq x y z
N MET A 1 30.86 20.98 6.52
CA MET A 1 29.83 20.35 7.38
C MET A 1 28.43 20.92 7.11
N LYS A 2 28.20 22.23 7.22
CA LYS A 2 26.86 22.86 7.00
C LYS A 2 26.23 22.62 5.62
N LEU A 3 27.04 22.57 4.56
CA LEU A 3 26.60 22.33 3.19
C LEU A 3 26.02 20.92 2.98
N LEU A 4 26.67 19.90 3.54
CA LEU A 4 26.20 18.51 3.42
C LEU A 4 24.88 18.30 4.16
N CYS A 5 24.71 18.93 5.32
CA CYS A 5 23.45 18.91 6.06
C CYS A 5 22.32 19.57 5.28
N ALA A 6 22.59 20.69 4.60
CA ALA A 6 21.58 21.36 3.77
C ALA A 6 21.15 20.49 2.58
N VAL A 7 22.10 19.86 1.89
CA VAL A 7 21.80 18.95 0.77
C VAL A 7 20.98 17.74 1.25
N PHE A 8 21.35 17.16 2.39
CA PHE A 8 20.64 16.02 2.96
C PHE A 8 19.22 16.37 3.42
N ALA A 9 19.03 17.55 4.03
CA ALA A 9 17.71 18.03 4.43
C ALA A 9 16.79 18.25 3.22
N VAL A 10 17.31 18.81 2.13
CA VAL A 10 16.56 18.97 0.87
C VAL A 10 16.18 17.60 0.31
N LEU A 11 17.13 16.67 0.20
CA LEU A 11 16.85 15.31 -0.29
C LEU A 11 15.78 14.59 0.55
N LEU A 12 15.84 14.68 1.88
CA LEU A 12 14.85 14.08 2.76
C LEU A 12 13.46 14.71 2.59
N LEU A 13 13.36 16.03 2.42
CA LEU A 13 12.09 16.70 2.15
C LEU A 13 11.48 16.22 0.82
N PHE A 14 12.30 16.04 -0.21
CA PHE A 14 11.86 15.48 -1.50
C PHE A 14 11.43 14.01 -1.37
N SER A 15 12.13 13.19 -0.59
CA SER A 15 11.75 11.80 -0.34
C SER A 15 10.50 11.65 0.54
N VAL A 16 10.27 12.55 1.50
CA VAL A 16 9.04 12.56 2.31
C VAL A 16 7.83 13.03 1.50
N ALA A 17 8.06 13.85 0.47
CA ALA A 17 7.04 14.33 -0.45
C ALA A 17 6.70 13.32 -1.57
N THR A 18 7.52 12.29 -1.81
CA THR A 18 7.08 11.15 -2.60
C THR A 18 6.06 10.36 -1.75
N PRO A 19 4.77 10.32 -2.11
CA PRO A 19 3.78 9.57 -1.36
C PRO A 19 4.28 8.13 -1.30
N GLY A 20 4.48 7.61 -0.07
CA GLY A 20 5.14 6.35 0.21
C GLY A 20 4.96 5.33 -0.91
N TYR A 21 6.01 5.18 -1.72
CA TYR A 21 6.08 4.30 -2.88
C TYR A 21 5.98 2.86 -2.35
N GLY A 22 4.75 2.38 -2.15
CA GLY A 22 4.49 1.17 -1.37
C GLY A 22 3.09 1.03 -0.79
N GLN A 23 2.25 2.06 -0.85
CA GLN A 23 0.81 1.87 -0.62
C GLN A 23 0.13 1.66 -1.97
N PRO A 24 -0.10 0.40 -2.42
CA PRO A 24 -1.06 0.16 -3.49
C PRO A 24 -2.41 0.66 -2.98
N LYS A 25 -2.76 1.87 -3.41
CA LYS A 25 -4.02 2.57 -3.19
C LYS A 25 -5.17 1.56 -3.35
N ASN A 26 -5.68 1.01 -2.24
CA ASN A 26 -6.54 -0.18 -2.13
C ASN A 26 -7.28 -0.52 -3.43
N VAL A 27 -6.61 -1.16 -4.39
CA VAL A 27 -7.10 -1.11 -5.77
C VAL A 27 -8.33 -1.99 -5.95
N CYS A 28 -8.64 -2.80 -4.93
CA CYS A 28 -9.72 -3.75 -4.94
C CYS A 28 -10.52 -3.75 -3.60
N GLY A 29 -10.45 -2.67 -2.81
CA GLY A 29 -11.10 -2.61 -1.49
C GLY A 29 -10.42 -3.43 -0.39
N GLY A 30 -9.33 -4.13 -0.74
CA GLY A 30 -8.51 -4.93 0.15
C GLY A 30 -7.06 -5.02 -0.34
N ARG A 31 -6.38 -6.13 -0.01
CA ARG A 31 -4.99 -6.38 -0.36
C ARG A 31 -4.88 -7.36 -1.52
N CYS A 32 -4.09 -7.04 -2.54
CA CYS A 32 -3.72 -8.02 -3.56
C CYS A 32 -2.74 -9.05 -2.99
N ALA A 33 -3.07 -10.33 -3.06
CA ALA A 33 -2.19 -11.43 -2.67
C ALA A 33 -2.44 -12.69 -3.53
N PRO A 34 -1.42 -13.56 -3.71
CA PRO A 34 -1.60 -14.81 -4.46
C PRO A 34 -2.51 -15.81 -3.73
N LEU A 35 -2.64 -15.70 -2.41
CA LEU A 35 -3.59 -16.42 -1.57
C LEU A 35 -4.13 -15.48 -0.49
N CYS A 36 -5.41 -15.65 -0.18
CA CYS A 36 -6.07 -14.92 0.91
C CYS A 36 -6.07 -15.73 2.20
N GLY A 37 -6.14 -15.03 3.34
CA GLY A 37 -6.33 -15.68 4.64
C GLY A 37 -7.66 -16.42 4.69
N LYS A 38 -7.77 -17.45 5.56
CA LYS A 38 -8.99 -18.28 5.66
C LYS A 38 -10.27 -17.49 5.97
N THR A 39 -10.13 -16.33 6.59
CA THR A 39 -11.24 -15.48 7.05
C THR A 39 -11.50 -14.31 6.09
N GLU A 40 -10.62 -14.11 5.10
CA GLU A 40 -10.69 -13.03 4.13
C GLU A 40 -11.51 -13.50 2.92
N GLU A 41 -12.37 -12.63 2.40
CA GLU A 41 -13.07 -12.92 1.15
C GLU A 41 -12.13 -12.63 -0.02
N TRP A 42 -12.00 -13.58 -0.94
CA TRP A 42 -11.16 -13.42 -2.12
C TRP A 42 -12.01 -13.06 -3.33
N THR A 43 -11.54 -12.13 -4.15
CA THR A 43 -12.22 -11.71 -5.39
C THR A 43 -11.21 -11.42 -6.48
N PHE A 44 -11.54 -11.74 -7.73
CA PHE A 44 -10.71 -11.34 -8.87
C PHE A 44 -10.89 -9.86 -9.15
N HIS A 45 -9.79 -9.10 -9.12
CA HIS A 45 -9.82 -7.67 -9.47
C HIS A 45 -8.77 -7.37 -10.54
N PRO A 46 -9.12 -6.67 -11.63
CA PRO A 46 -8.20 -6.41 -12.74
C PRO A 46 -6.94 -5.67 -12.29
N ALA A 47 -7.04 -4.89 -11.22
CA ALA A 47 -5.90 -4.18 -10.66
C ALA A 47 -4.91 -5.05 -9.87
N CYS A 48 -5.31 -6.23 -9.39
CA CYS A 48 -4.39 -7.21 -8.82
C CYS A 48 -3.73 -8.08 -9.89
N GLY A 49 -4.08 -7.89 -11.17
CA GLY A 49 -3.56 -8.65 -12.29
C GLY A 49 -3.86 -10.14 -12.16
N LYS A 50 -2.82 -10.94 -11.92
CA LYS A 50 -2.91 -12.41 -11.74
C LYS A 50 -3.12 -12.83 -10.29
N MET A 51 -3.22 -11.89 -9.36
CA MET A 51 -3.42 -12.15 -7.94
C MET A 51 -4.88 -11.93 -7.54
N TYR A 52 -5.26 -12.49 -6.38
CA TYR A 52 -6.57 -12.28 -5.80
C TYR A 52 -6.58 -11.00 -4.98
N CYS A 53 -7.71 -10.30 -4.99
CA CYS A 53 -7.99 -9.31 -3.98
C CYS A 53 -8.53 -10.01 -2.73
N CYS A 54 -7.84 -9.83 -1.61
CA CYS A 54 -8.27 -10.29 -0.30
C CYS A 54 -8.92 -9.11 0.42
N VAL A 55 -10.24 -9.18 0.56
CA VAL A 55 -11.04 -8.18 1.25
C VAL A 55 -11.30 -8.70 2.66
N PRO A 56 -10.88 -7.96 3.70
CA PRO A 56 -11.20 -8.34 5.06
C PRO A 56 -12.72 -8.29 5.24
N PRO A 57 -13.29 -9.26 5.97
CA PRO A 57 -14.72 -9.26 6.22
C PRO A 57 -15.10 -7.94 6.88
N PRO A 58 -16.28 -7.37 6.55
CA PRO A 58 -16.73 -6.13 7.17
C PRO A 58 -16.70 -6.33 8.69
N LYS A 59 -15.85 -5.56 9.38
CA LYS A 59 -15.83 -5.54 10.85
C LYS A 59 -17.22 -5.08 11.30
N LYS A 60 -18.08 -6.03 11.66
CA LYS A 60 -19.29 -5.74 12.44
C LYS A 60 -18.84 -5.24 13.81
N GLY A 61 -18.72 -3.93 13.95
CA GLY A 61 -18.37 -3.22 15.18
C GLY A 61 -17.66 -1.91 14.83
N LYS A 62 -18.26 -0.73 14.99
CA LYS A 62 -19.24 -0.28 15.99
C LYS A 62 -20.39 0.49 15.35
#